data_AF-A0A9E5MD51-F1
#
_entry.id   AF-A0A9E5MD51-F1
#
_cell.length_a   1.000
_cell.length_b   1.000
_cell.length_c   1.000
_cell.angle_alpha   90.00
_cell.angle_beta   90.00
_cell.angle_gamma   90.00
#
_symmetry.space_group_name_H-M   'P 1'
#
loop_
_entity.id
_entity.type
_entity.pdbx_description
1 polymer ?
#
loop_
_entity_poly.entity_id
_entity_poly.type
_entity_poly.pdbx_seq_one_letter_code
_entity_poly.pdbx_strand_id
1 'polypeptide(L)' 'MAVEPDNLALQTYVQHCQQRRSENLPTLPAQLATELKINPFLRSRQSTVIQAVQAYAPHTPNQDVEVFANLRSWKNDFK' A
#
# COMPACT_ATOMS: atom_id res chain seq x y z
N MET A 1 -5.68 0.31 1.54
CA MET A 1 -6.71 1.28 1.97
C MET A 1 -6.23 2.13 3.13
N ALA A 2 -5.65 1.56 4.20
CA ALA A 2 -5.17 2.34 5.34
C ALA A 2 -4.11 3.40 4.99
N VAL A 3 -3.14 3.06 4.13
CA VAL A 3 -2.00 3.93 3.78
C VAL A 3 -2.32 4.91 2.63
N GLU A 4 -3.04 4.45 1.60
CA GLU A 4 -3.50 5.31 0.51
C GLU A 4 -4.99 5.03 0.28
N PRO A 5 -5.90 5.69 1.02
CA PRO A 5 -7.34 5.50 0.84
C PRO A 5 -7.80 6.04 -0.52
N ASP A 6 -7.20 7.12 -1.00
CA ASP A 6 -7.60 7.82 -2.23
C ASP A 6 -6.99 7.22 -3.51
N ASN A 7 -6.19 6.15 -3.41
CA ASN A 7 -5.60 5.50 -4.57
C ASN A 7 -6.65 4.65 -5.30
N LEU A 8 -7.29 5.25 -6.30
CA LEU A 8 -8.34 4.60 -7.11
C LEU A 8 -7.83 3.33 -7.80
N ALA A 9 -6.57 3.29 -8.25
CA ALA A 9 -6.00 2.09 -8.86
C ALA A 9 -5.92 0.93 -7.86
N LEU A 10 -5.57 1.22 -6.60
CA LEU A 10 -5.61 0.23 -5.52
C LEU A 10 -7.03 -0.25 -5.24
N GLN A 11 -8.01 0.66 -5.19
CA GLN A 11 -9.42 0.30 -4.97
C GLN A 11 -9.94 -0.64 -6.06
N THR A 12 -9.75 -0.28 -7.33
CA THR A 12 -10.16 -1.11 -8.48
C THR A 12 -9.47 -2.47 -8.46
N TYR A 13 -8.17 -2.52 -8.15
CA TYR A 13 -7.45 -3.79 -8.09
C TYR A 13 -7.91 -4.67 -6.93
N VAL A 14 -8.23 -4.10 -5.78
CA VAL A 14 -8.80 -4.84 -4.64
C VAL A 14 -10.14 -5.48 -5.02
N GLN A 15 -11.03 -4.73 -5.69
CA GLN A 15 -12.31 -5.26 -6.17
C GLN A 15 -12.11 -6.42 -7.15
N HIS A 16 -11.21 -6.27 -8.11
CA HIS A 16 -10.85 -7.35 -9.05
C HIS A 16 -10.31 -8.59 -8.32
N CYS A 17 -9.42 -8.41 -7.35
CA CYS A 17 -8.91 -9.52 -6.54
C CYS A 17 -10.00 -10.19 -5.69
N GLN A 18 -10.95 -9.43 -5.13
CA GLN A 18 -12.06 -9.97 -4.35
C GLN A 18 -12.98 -10.82 -5.22
N GLN A 19 -13.33 -10.35 -6.43
CA GLN A 19 -14.12 -11.13 -7.38
C GLN A 19 -13.42 -12.45 -7.71
N ARG A 20 -12.15 -12.42 -8.10
CA ARG A 20 -11.40 -13.65 -8.41
C ARG A 20 -11.32 -14.61 -7.22
N ARG A 21 -11.14 -14.10 -6.01
CA ARG A 21 -11.16 -14.96 -4.80
C ARG A 21 -12.53 -15.58 -4.55
N SER A 22 -13.63 -14.87 -4.79
CA SER A 22 -14.98 -15.46 -4.66
C SER A 22 -15.22 -16.60 -5.65
N GLU A 23 -14.54 -16.57 -6.79
CA GLU A 23 -14.55 -17.61 -7.81
C GLU A 23 -13.48 -18.71 -7.56
N ASN A 24 -12.79 -18.68 -6.42
CA ASN A 24 -11.65 -19.55 -6.10
C ASN A 24 -10.51 -19.51 -7.15
N LEU A 25 -10.39 -18.40 -7.90
CA LEU A 25 -9.32 -18.20 -8.86
C LEU A 25 -8.10 -17.53 -8.20
N PRO A 26 -6.88 -17.90 -8.60
CA PRO A 26 -5.65 -17.31 -8.06
C PRO A 26 -5.53 -15.84 -8.48
N THR A 27 -5.12 -14.94 -7.58
CA THR A 27 -4.88 -13.52 -7.91
C THR A 27 -3.48 -13.25 -8.46
N LEU A 28 -2.68 -14.30 -8.67
CA LEU A 28 -1.34 -14.26 -9.22
C LEU A 28 -1.31 -14.97 -10.59
N PRO A 29 -0.36 -14.62 -11.48
CA PRO A 29 0.69 -13.60 -11.33
C PRO A 29 0.16 -12.15 -11.46
N ALA A 30 0.84 -11.22 -10.80
CA ALA A 30 0.58 -9.78 -10.95
C ALA A 30 1.62 -9.14 -11.87
N GLN A 31 1.23 -8.11 -12.62
CA GLN A 31 2.15 -7.33 -13.43
C GLN A 31 2.87 -6.31 -12.56
N LEU A 32 4.19 -6.16 -12.74
CA LEU A 32 5.00 -5.18 -12.01
C LEU A 32 4.48 -3.74 -12.19
N ALA A 33 3.98 -3.41 -13.39
CA ALA A 33 3.38 -2.11 -13.66
C ALA A 33 2.15 -1.83 -12.77
N THR A 34 1.39 -2.87 -12.43
CA THR A 34 0.26 -2.77 -11.50
C THR A 34 0.76 -2.60 -10.08
N GLU A 35 1.74 -3.42 -9.65
CA GLU A 35 2.36 -3.33 -8.32
C GLU A 35 2.93 -1.92 -8.04
N LEU A 36 3.60 -1.29 -9.00
CA LEU A 36 4.10 0.09 -8.84
C LEU A 36 3.00 1.14 -8.60
N LYS A 37 1.75 0.85 -9.02
CA LYS A 37 0.61 1.75 -8.83
C LYS A 37 -0.13 1.52 -7.52
N ILE A 38 -0.11 0.29 -6.99
CA ILE A 38 -0.98 -0.10 -5.86
C ILE A 38 -0.21 -0.47 -4.59
N ASN A 39 1.07 -0.83 -4.71
CA ASN A 39 1.83 -1.39 -3.60
C ASN A 39 2.48 -0.25 -2.78
N PRO A 40 2.06 -0.04 -1.52
CA PRO A 40 2.57 1.06 -0.72
C PRO A 40 4.08 0.95 -0.44
N PHE A 41 4.65 -0.26 -0.44
CA PHE A 41 6.10 -0.46 -0.24
C PHE A 41 6.92 0.03 -1.43
N LEU A 42 6.41 -0.14 -2.65
CA LEU A 42 7.05 0.37 -3.87
C LEU A 42 6.79 1.87 -4.07
N ARG A 43 5.82 2.41 -3.32
CA ARG A 43 5.39 3.81 -3.37
C ARG A 43 5.79 4.60 -2.14
N SER A 44 6.70 4.09 -1.29
CA SER A 44 7.12 4.75 -0.05
C SER A 44 7.70 6.15 -0.24
N ARG A 45 8.17 6.47 -1.45
CA ARG A 45 8.69 7.79 -1.85
C ARG A 45 7.61 8.78 -2.32
N GLN A 46 6.38 8.34 -2.49
CA GLN A 46 5.27 9.20 -2.90
C GLN A 46 4.86 10.06 -1.71
N SER A 47 4.61 11.34 -1.96
CA SER A 47 4.19 12.29 -0.91
C SER A 47 2.93 11.81 -0.18
N THR A 48 2.00 11.17 -0.88
CA THR A 48 0.78 10.58 -0.31
C THR A 48 1.08 9.52 0.75
N VAL A 49 2.04 8.61 0.46
CA VAL A 49 2.44 7.54 1.39
C VAL A 49 3.23 8.12 2.55
N ILE A 50 4.15 9.06 2.30
CA ILE A 50 4.92 9.74 3.34
C ILE A 50 3.98 10.45 4.31
N GLN A 51 3.01 11.21 3.81
CA GLN A 51 2.03 11.91 4.63
C GLN A 51 1.18 10.95 5.46
N ALA A 52 0.73 9.84 4.89
CA ALA A 52 -0.03 8.83 5.62
C ALA A 52 0.79 8.17 6.73
N VAL A 53 2.06 7.86 6.45
CA VAL A 53 2.98 7.30 7.46
C VAL A 53 3.26 8.33 8.57
N GLN A 54 3.46 9.59 8.22
CA GLN A 54 3.65 10.67 9.21
C GLN A 54 2.38 10.94 10.02
N ALA A 55 1.19 10.78 9.43
CA ALA A 55 -0.07 10.88 10.17
C ALA A 55 -0.22 9.75 11.20
N TYR A 56 0.26 8.54 10.87
CA TYR A 56 0.28 7.40 11.80
C TYR A 56 1.42 7.50 12.84
N ALA A 57 2.60 7.95 12.41
CA ALA A 57 3.81 8.09 13.21
C ALA A 57 4.39 9.51 13.04
N PRO A 58 3.92 10.51 13.82
CA PRO A 58 4.28 11.93 13.66
C PRO A 58 5.77 12.24 13.78
N HIS A 59 6.55 11.36 14.42
CA HIS A 59 7.98 11.52 14.62
C HIS A 59 8.83 10.92 13.49
N THR A 60 8.22 10.33 12.46
CA THR A 60 8.96 9.73 11.35
C THR A 60 9.68 10.81 10.53
N PRO A 61 11.03 10.78 10.46
CA PRO A 61 11.79 11.67 9.60
C PRO A 61 11.39 11.49 8.14
N ASN A 62 11.49 12.55 7.34
CA ASN A 62 11.26 12.48 5.88
C ASN A 62 12.45 11.83 5.16
N GLN A 63 12.82 10.62 5.58
CA GLN A 63 13.85 9.79 4.99
C GLN A 63 13.21 8.50 4.48
N ASP A 64 13.53 8.11 3.24
CA ASP A 64 12.94 6.93 2.58
C ASP A 64 12.98 5.67 3.45
N VAL A 65 14.10 5.45 4.14
CA VAL A 65 14.32 4.27 4.99
C VAL A 65 13.39 4.29 6.21
N GLU A 66 13.25 5.45 6.86
CA GLU A 66 12.40 5.63 8.02
C GLU A 66 10.93 5.51 7.68
N VAL A 67 10.51 6.10 6.55
CA VAL A 67 9.13 5.97 6.05
C VAL A 67 8.83 4.51 5.72
N PHE A 68 9.75 3.78 5.08
CA PHE A 68 9.57 2.37 4.78
C PHE A 68 9.50 1.50 6.05
N ALA A 69 10.35 1.75 7.03
CA ALA A 69 10.37 1.03 8.30
C ALA A 69 9.05 1.21 9.06
N ASN A 70 8.59 2.46 9.20
CA ASN A 70 7.33 2.76 9.86
C ASN A 70 6.12 2.22 9.08
N LEU A 71 6.13 2.30 7.74
CA LEU A 71 5.11 1.67 6.90
C LEU A 71 5.04 0.15 7.12
N ARG A 72 6.19 -0.50 7.29
CA ARG A 72 6.25 -1.94 7.56
C ARG A 72 5.74 -2.27 8.97
N SER A 73 6.13 -1.49 9.97
CA SER A 73 5.60 -1.63 11.33
C SER A 73 4.09 -1.46 11.34
N TRP A 74 3.58 -0.42 10.70
CA TRP A 74 2.15 -0.18 10.59
C TRP A 74 1.41 -1.36 9.96
N LYS A 75 1.95 -1.95 8.87
CA LYS A 75 1.36 -3.17 8.28
C LYS A 75 1.40 -4.38 9.23
N ASN A 76 2.43 -4.51 10.06
CA ASN A 76 2.52 -5.62 11.02
C ASN A 76 1.48 -5.48 12.15
N ASP A 77 1.19 -4.25 12.58
CA ASP A 77 0.20 -3.96 13.62
C ASP A 77 -1.25 -3.97 13.08
N PHE A 78 -1.42 -3.77 11.77
CA PHE A 78 -2.73 -3.85 11.11
C PHE A 78 -3.24 -5.30 11.09
N LYS A 79 -4.17 -5.61 11.99
CA LYS A 79 -4.93 -6.87 12.02
C LYS A 79 -6.08 -6.89 11.00
#